data_AF-A0A098TKC1-F1
#
_entry.id   AF-A0A098TKC1-F1
#
_cell.length_a   1.000
_cell.length_b   1.000
_cell.length_c   1.000
_cell.angle_alpha   90.00
_cell.angle_beta   90.00
_cell.angle_gamma   90.00
#
_symmetry.space_group_name_H-M   'P 1'
#
loop_
_entity.id
_entity.type
_entity.pdbx_description
1 polymer ?
#
loop_
_entity_poly.entity_id
_entity_poly.type
_entity_poly.pdbx_seq_one_letter_code
_entity_poly.pdbx_strand_id
1 'polypeptide(L)'
;MPNIFASSGSDLDTLLEQVRPEELDQIQIKLHMQDIAYLQQAYPTLIAVNCIACDSPHYHIAFEKLRYTFNRCDGCDSLFISPRLSREALAYFFPTGHLNEVSCPGIL
;
A
#
# COMPACT_ATOMS: atom_id res chain seq x y z
N MET A 1 -11.66 51.43 -9.30
CA MET A 1 -12.11 50.04 -9.49
C MET A 1 -11.83 49.30 -8.18
N PRO A 2 -12.82 48.67 -7.53
CA PRO A 2 -12.55 47.97 -6.27
C PRO A 2 -11.77 46.69 -6.57
N ASN A 3 -10.71 46.48 -5.79
CA ASN A 3 -9.81 45.34 -5.88
C ASN A 3 -10.51 44.10 -5.29
N ILE A 4 -10.74 43.08 -6.12
CA ILE A 4 -11.50 41.86 -5.79
C ILE A 4 -10.63 40.83 -5.02
N PHE A 5 -9.31 41.01 -4.96
CA PHE A 5 -8.37 40.02 -4.39
C PHE A 5 -8.10 40.18 -2.88
N ALA A 6 -9.05 40.76 -2.14
CA ALA A 6 -8.91 40.93 -0.68
C ALA A 6 -9.60 39.82 0.13
N SER A 7 -9.71 38.59 -0.39
CA SER A 7 -10.06 37.43 0.45
C SER A 7 -8.79 36.87 1.07
N SER A 8 -8.65 37.16 2.36
CA SER A 8 -7.59 36.78 3.28
C SER A 8 -7.15 35.32 3.13
N GLY A 9 -5.84 35.07 3.25
CA GLY A 9 -5.25 33.73 3.37
C GLY A 9 -5.72 32.93 4.61
N SER A 10 -6.69 33.43 5.37
CA SER A 10 -7.31 32.78 6.52
C SER A 10 -8.19 31.59 6.15
N ASP A 11 -8.81 31.62 4.97
CA ASP A 11 -9.90 30.69 4.64
C ASP A 11 -9.36 29.32 4.21
N LEU A 12 -8.18 29.30 3.59
CA LEU A 12 -7.51 28.05 3.20
C LEU A 12 -6.95 27.32 4.41
N ASP A 13 -6.29 28.03 5.33
CA ASP A 13 -5.71 27.43 6.54
C ASP A 13 -6.82 26.87 7.45
N THR A 14 -7.95 27.57 7.54
CA THR A 14 -9.14 27.08 8.28
C THR A 14 -9.75 25.83 7.64
N LEU A 15 -9.76 25.75 6.30
CA LEU A 15 -10.24 24.56 5.58
C LEU A 15 -9.27 23.36 5.77
N LEU A 16 -7.97 23.61 5.75
CA LEU A 16 -6.96 22.59 5.97
C LEU A 16 -7.09 21.99 7.37
N GLU A 17 -7.31 22.81 8.39
CA GLU A 17 -7.55 22.33 9.77
C GLU A 17 -8.82 21.47 9.87
N GLN A 18 -9.85 21.75 9.08
CA GLN A 18 -11.08 20.93 9.04
C GLN A 18 -10.87 19.57 8.35
N VAL A 19 -10.06 19.53 7.28
CA VAL A 19 -9.79 18.29 6.53
C VAL A 19 -8.72 17.44 7.20
N ARG A 20 -7.77 18.08 7.89
CA ARG A 20 -6.62 17.46 8.53
C ARG A 20 -6.38 18.08 9.91
N PRO A 21 -7.26 17.81 10.90
CA PRO A 21 -7.07 18.30 12.25
C PRO A 21 -5.74 17.83 12.85
N GLU A 22 -5.03 18.71 13.56
CA GLU A 22 -3.72 18.40 14.14
C GLU A 22 -3.78 17.15 15.06
N GLU A 23 -4.86 17.00 15.83
CA GLU A 23 -5.05 15.86 16.73
C GLU A 23 -5.08 14.51 15.98
N LEU A 24 -5.71 14.47 14.80
CA LEU A 24 -5.76 13.26 13.97
C LEU A 24 -4.39 12.96 13.34
N ASP A 25 -3.64 13.99 12.96
CA ASP A 25 -2.27 13.85 12.45
C ASP A 25 -1.35 13.22 13.50
N GLN A 26 -1.42 13.67 14.75
CA GLN A 26 -0.62 13.10 15.84
C GLN A 26 -0.96 11.62 16.08
N ILE A 27 -2.25 11.27 16.02
CA ILE A 27 -2.71 9.87 16.12
C ILE A 27 -2.18 9.06 14.94
N GLN A 28 -2.29 9.58 13.71
CA GLN A 28 -1.81 8.92 12.51
C GLN A 28 -0.31 8.64 12.58
N ILE A 29 0.50 9.60 13.03
CA ILE A 29 1.95 9.42 13.21
C ILE A 29 2.21 8.27 14.19
N LYS A 30 1.51 8.24 15.33
CA LYS A 30 1.67 7.18 16.33
C LYS A 30 1.32 5.81 15.77
N LEU A 31 0.19 5.67 15.09
CA LEU A 31 -0.24 4.42 14.46
C LEU A 31 0.75 3.99 13.36
N HIS A 32 1.23 4.92 12.55
CA HIS A 32 2.20 4.63 11.50
C HIS A 32 3.53 4.11 12.07
N MET A 33 3.99 4.63 13.20
CA MET A 33 5.18 4.10 13.88
C MET A 33 4.95 2.67 14.41
N GLN A 34 3.73 2.33 14.83
CA GLN A 34 3.38 0.97 15.22
C GLN A 34 3.42 0.03 14.01
N ASP A 35 2.87 0.45 12.87
CA ASP A 35 2.92 -0.30 11.61
C ASP A 35 4.35 -0.54 11.14
N ILE A 36 5.21 0.48 11.20
CA ILE A 36 6.63 0.34 10.84
C ILE A 36 7.32 -0.65 11.77
N ALA A 37 7.09 -0.55 13.09
CA ALA A 37 7.68 -1.48 14.05
C ALA A 37 7.21 -2.92 13.79
N TYR A 38 5.93 -3.11 13.47
CA TYR A 38 5.38 -4.41 13.07
C TYR A 38 6.06 -4.93 11.79
N LEU A 39 6.15 -4.12 10.72
CA LEU A 39 6.78 -4.51 9.46
C LEU A 39 8.27 -4.86 9.64
N GLN A 40 8.98 -4.15 10.51
CA GLN A 40 10.38 -4.47 10.81
C GLN A 40 10.52 -5.83 11.51
N GLN A 41 9.59 -6.19 12.40
CA GLN A 41 9.55 -7.49 13.06
C GLN A 41 9.01 -8.61 12.17
N ALA A 42 8.11 -8.29 11.24
CA ALA A 42 7.49 -9.22 10.29
C ALA A 42 8.30 -9.40 9.00
N TYR A 43 9.29 -8.55 8.70
CA TYR A 43 10.24 -8.77 7.60
C TYR A 43 10.79 -10.22 7.51
N PRO A 44 11.07 -10.95 8.61
CA PRO A 44 11.40 -12.38 8.55
C PRO A 44 10.28 -13.32 8.03
N THR A 45 9.02 -12.88 7.91
CA THR A 45 7.91 -13.68 7.35
C THR A 45 7.66 -13.42 5.86
N LEU A 46 8.63 -12.82 5.17
CA LEU A 46 8.61 -12.72 3.72
C LEU A 46 8.73 -14.11 3.07
N ILE A 47 7.76 -14.47 2.23
CA ILE A 47 7.70 -15.74 1.50
C ILE A 47 7.90 -15.52 0.00
N ALA A 48 8.64 -16.42 -0.64
CA ALA A 48 8.69 -16.47 -2.09
C ALA A 48 7.33 -16.94 -2.61
N VAL A 49 6.86 -16.30 -3.68
CA VAL A 49 5.59 -16.65 -4.34
C VAL A 49 5.81 -16.83 -5.84
N ASN A 50 4.99 -17.71 -6.43
CA ASN A 50 4.85 -17.84 -7.87
C ASN A 50 4.29 -16.56 -8.50
N CYS A 51 4.26 -16.51 -9.83
CA CYS A 51 3.61 -15.43 -10.54
C CYS A 51 2.14 -15.28 -10.10
N ILE A 52 1.74 -14.09 -9.65
CA ILE A 52 0.37 -13.84 -9.19
C ILE A 52 -0.69 -13.88 -10.29
N ALA A 53 -0.28 -13.87 -11.56
CA ALA A 53 -1.18 -13.84 -12.71
C ALA A 53 -1.45 -15.24 -13.27
N CYS A 54 -0.42 -16.09 -13.37
CA CYS A 54 -0.53 -17.42 -13.99
C CYS A 54 -0.04 -18.58 -13.10
N ASP A 55 0.32 -18.31 -11.84
CA ASP A 55 0.87 -19.28 -10.87
C ASP A 55 2.13 -20.02 -11.33
N SER A 56 2.82 -19.52 -12.37
CA SER A 56 4.07 -20.11 -12.82
C SER A 56 5.19 -19.90 -11.79
N PRO A 57 6.00 -20.94 -11.50
CA PRO A 57 7.21 -20.82 -10.67
C PRO A 57 8.40 -20.25 -11.45
N HIS A 58 8.25 -19.98 -12.75
CA HIS A 58 9.34 -19.54 -13.63
C HIS A 58 9.27 -18.03 -13.87
N TYR A 59 10.32 -17.34 -13.42
CA TYR A 59 10.48 -15.90 -13.52
C TYR A 59 11.95 -15.51 -13.36
N HIS A 60 12.26 -14.29 -13.79
CA HIS A 60 13.57 -13.68 -13.59
C HIS A 60 13.44 -12.31 -12.92
N ILE A 61 14.51 -11.86 -12.24
CA ILE A 61 14.56 -10.54 -11.65
C ILE A 61 14.57 -9.50 -12.77
N ALA A 62 13.63 -8.57 -12.74
CA ALA A 62 13.56 -7.44 -13.65
C ALA A 62 14.34 -6.23 -13.11
N PHE A 63 14.12 -5.88 -11.84
CA PHE A 63 14.84 -4.82 -11.14
C PHE A 63 14.59 -4.86 -9.62
N GLU A 64 15.36 -4.08 -8.88
CA GLU A 64 15.17 -3.87 -7.44
C GLU A 64 14.80 -2.40 -7.15
N LYS A 65 13.91 -2.18 -6.18
CA LYS A 65 13.56 -0.83 -5.71
C LYS A 65 13.24 -0.87 -4.22
N LEU A 66 13.91 -0.02 -3.44
CA LEU A 66 13.70 0.09 -1.97
C LEU A 66 13.78 -1.26 -1.24
N ARG A 67 14.73 -2.12 -1.63
CA ARG A 67 14.92 -3.51 -1.12
C ARG A 67 13.82 -4.50 -1.51
N TYR A 68 12.87 -4.12 -2.34
CA TYR A 68 11.94 -5.05 -2.98
C TYR A 68 12.48 -5.53 -4.31
N THR A 69 12.34 -6.83 -4.57
CA THR A 69 12.68 -7.46 -5.84
C THR A 69 11.44 -7.56 -6.71
N PHE A 70 11.50 -6.96 -7.90
CA PHE A 70 10.48 -7.06 -8.93
C PHE A 70 10.91 -8.12 -9.93
N ASN A 71 10.06 -9.12 -10.14
CA ASN A 71 10.28 -10.25 -11.03
C ASN A 71 9.35 -10.15 -12.24
N ARG A 72 9.81 -10.61 -13.40
CA ARG A 72 9.04 -10.76 -14.63
C ARG A 72 8.83 -12.24 -14.89
N CYS A 73 7.58 -12.66 -15.07
CA CYS A 73 7.23 -14.05 -15.32
C CYS A 73 7.57 -14.46 -16.76
N ASP A 74 8.20 -15.62 -16.92
CA ASP A 74 8.58 -16.13 -18.26
C ASP A 74 7.36 -16.64 -19.06
N GLY A 75 6.27 -17.00 -18.38
CA GLY A 75 5.07 -17.57 -19.02
C GLY A 75 4.02 -16.54 -19.46
N CYS A 76 3.81 -15.48 -18.68
CA CYS A 76 2.75 -14.49 -18.96
C CYS A 76 3.25 -13.04 -18.99
N ASP A 77 4.56 -12.82 -18.89
CA ASP A 77 5.22 -11.51 -18.91
C ASP A 77 4.80 -10.53 -17.80
N SER A 78 4.00 -11.00 -16.82
CA SER A 78 3.55 -10.16 -15.71
C SER A 78 4.72 -9.76 -14.80
N LEU A 79 4.70 -8.50 -14.35
CA LEU A 79 5.63 -7.95 -13.37
C LEU A 79 5.04 -8.06 -11.96
N PHE A 80 5.78 -8.64 -11.01
CA PHE A 80 5.29 -8.84 -9.65
C PHE A 80 6.42 -8.81 -8.62
N ILE A 81 6.08 -8.42 -7.39
CA ILE A 81 7.04 -8.44 -6.26
C ILE A 81 7.09 -9.85 -5.67
N SER A 82 8.30 -10.35 -5.43
CA SER A 82 8.58 -11.57 -4.64
C SER A 82 9.99 -11.45 -4.07
N PRO A 83 10.22 -11.66 -2.76
CA PRO A 83 9.28 -12.22 -1.78
C PRO A 83 8.23 -11.21 -1.26
N ARG A 84 7.10 -11.71 -0.74
CA ARG A 84 5.97 -10.93 -0.20
C ARG A 84 5.71 -11.25 1.27
N LEU A 85 5.04 -10.37 2.02
CA LEU A 85 4.56 -10.69 3.37
C LEU A 85 3.67 -11.94 3.33
N SER A 86 3.79 -12.80 4.34
CA SER A 86 2.90 -13.95 4.50
C SER A 86 1.44 -13.50 4.66
N ARG A 87 0.50 -14.42 4.45
CA ARG A 87 -0.93 -14.15 4.62
C ARG A 87 -1.24 -13.69 6.04
N GLU A 88 -0.61 -14.31 7.02
CA GLU A 88 -0.75 -13.99 8.44
C GLU A 88 -0.24 -12.58 8.75
N ALA A 89 0.88 -12.20 8.13
CA ALA A 89 1.43 -10.85 8.28
C ALA A 89 0.57 -9.78 7.57
N LEU A 90 -0.03 -10.11 6.43
CA LEU A 90 -0.99 -9.23 5.75
C LEU A 90 -2.30 -9.06 6.53
N ALA A 91 -2.75 -10.10 7.25
CA ALA A 91 -3.98 -10.07 8.04
C ALA A 91 -3.92 -9.03 9.18
N TYR A 92 -2.73 -8.66 9.65
CA TYR A 92 -2.55 -7.56 10.59
C TYR A 92 -3.05 -6.22 10.01
N PHE A 93 -2.73 -5.94 8.75
CA PHE A 93 -3.13 -4.69 8.07
C PHE A 93 -4.55 -4.74 7.49
N PHE A 94 -5.00 -5.93 7.09
CA PHE A 94 -6.29 -6.14 6.44
C PHE A 94 -7.13 -7.20 7.16
N PRO A 95 -7.50 -6.98 8.44
CA PRO A 95 -8.17 -7.99 9.27
C PRO A 95 -9.57 -8.38 8.77
N THR A 96 -10.24 -7.48 8.05
CA THR A 96 -11.59 -7.68 7.48
C THR A 96 -11.58 -7.81 5.96
N GLY A 97 -10.40 -7.94 5.34
CA GLY A 97 -10.33 -8.22 3.92
C GLY A 97 -11.05 -9.53 3.65
N HIS A 98 -12.18 -9.48 2.95
CA HIS A 98 -12.76 -10.61 2.25
C HIS A 98 -11.71 -11.15 1.25
N LEU A 99 -10.70 -11.86 1.75
CA LEU A 99 -9.73 -12.61 0.96
C LEU A 99 -10.30 -13.95 0.50
N ASN A 100 -11.58 -14.21 0.81
CA ASN A 100 -12.37 -15.28 0.27
C ASN A 100 -13.56 -14.63 -0.47
N GLU A 101 -13.63 -14.86 -1.77
CA GLU A 101 -14.80 -14.66 -2.63
C GLU A 101 -15.25 -13.20 -2.90
N VAL A 102 -14.44 -12.45 -3.66
CA VAL A 102 -15.04 -11.60 -4.70
C VAL A 102 -15.03 -12.40 -5.99
N SER A 103 -16.05 -13.24 -6.14
CA SER A 103 -16.59 -13.49 -7.48
C SER A 103 -17.08 -12.13 -7.97
N CYS A 104 -16.29 -11.44 -8.79
CA CYS A 104 -16.82 -10.40 -9.65
C CYS A 104 -17.49 -11.12 -10.82
N PRO A 105 -18.83 -11.18 -10.91
CA PRO A 105 -19.47 -11.71 -12.09
C PRO A 105 -19.38 -10.62 -13.16
N GLY A 106 -18.47 -10.76 -14.13
CA GLY A 106 -18.50 -9.90 -15.32
C GLY A 106 -17.18 -9.44 -15.92
N ILE A 107 -16.05 -10.11 -15.70
CA ILE A 107 -14.88 -9.91 -16.56
C ILE A 107 -14.62 -11.23 -17.29
N LEU A 108 -15.28 -11.37 -18.45
CA LEU A 108 -14.86 -12.22 -19.56
C LEU A 108 -14.14 -11.34 -20.57
#